data_AF-A0A433ENZ9-F1
#
_entry.id   AF-A0A433ENZ9-F1
#
_cell.length_a   1.000
_cell.length_b   1.000
_cell.length_c   1.000
_cell.angle_alpha   90.00
_cell.angle_beta   90.00
_cell.angle_gamma   90.00
#
_symmetry.space_group_name_H-M   'P 1'
#
loop_
_entity.id
_entity.type
_entity.pdbx_description
1 polymer ?
#
loop_
_entity_poly.entity_id
_entity_poly.type
_entity_poly.pdbx_seq_one_letter_code
_entity_poly.pdbx_strand_id
1 'polypeptide(L)'
;MQNLFSDLKAKTYNKHDELEQSTPFALFHNMVGCNDSEAHEAHRGNYLNVLCVMREFHQRCTLVINDATEKYPTLQALANQFETQAVITALDNDLAELNSFSAQCTSELQSVDLPNFQTLLSATISAMYVWLGSSMGANIISRRLEKSDYGFPTHYYQSMAKQAKAWPEFKQEVVRLLPLIIEGADVASQAGSQVDRQVDRQVESRVESQNSETLSVAIINDANLWFDHLILLGKSTNLPPQTLS
;
A
#
# COMPACT_ATOMS: atom_id res chain seq x y z
N MET A 1 -3.72 20.92 -13.78
CA MET A 1 -4.00 19.72 -14.58
C MET A 1 -4.44 18.63 -13.63
N GLN A 2 -5.73 18.28 -13.64
CA GLN A 2 -6.23 17.10 -12.93
C GLN A 2 -5.70 15.87 -13.67
N ASN A 3 -4.96 15.01 -12.96
CA ASN A 3 -4.57 13.69 -13.41
C ASN A 3 -4.89 12.69 -12.28
N LEU A 4 -4.89 11.39 -12.59
CA LEU A 4 -5.22 10.34 -11.63
C LEU A 4 -4.52 10.52 -10.27
N PHE A 5 -3.25 10.92 -10.26
CA PHE A 5 -2.46 11.08 -9.03
C PHE A 5 -2.80 12.33 -8.23
N SER A 6 -3.20 13.44 -8.87
CA SER A 6 -3.74 14.58 -8.12
C SER A 6 -5.07 14.24 -7.47
N ASP A 7 -5.90 13.44 -8.16
CA ASP A 7 -7.19 12.98 -7.65
C ASP A 7 -7.03 11.96 -6.53
N LEU A 8 -6.14 10.99 -6.66
CA LEU A 8 -5.78 10.05 -5.60
C LEU A 8 -5.35 10.81 -4.34
N LYS A 9 -4.40 11.73 -4.47
CA LYS A 9 -3.92 12.52 -3.32
C LYS A 9 -5.06 13.28 -2.63
N ALA A 10 -5.94 13.93 -3.39
CA ALA A 10 -7.04 14.71 -2.83
C ALA A 10 -8.13 13.82 -2.21
N LYS A 11 -8.51 12.74 -2.88
CA LYS A 11 -9.65 11.89 -2.53
C LYS A 11 -9.30 10.81 -1.50
N THR A 12 -8.02 10.51 -1.27
CA THR A 12 -7.58 9.62 -0.18
C THR A 12 -7.08 10.38 1.04
N TYR A 13 -7.08 11.72 1.03
CA TYR A 13 -6.54 12.55 2.12
C TYR A 13 -7.14 12.20 3.48
N ASN A 14 -8.48 12.14 3.58
CA ASN A 14 -9.16 11.87 4.85
C ASN A 14 -8.80 10.48 5.40
N LYS A 15 -8.64 9.47 4.54
CA LYS A 15 -8.25 8.12 4.96
C LYS A 15 -6.79 8.00 5.35
N HIS A 16 -5.92 8.76 4.70
CA HIS A 16 -4.54 8.91 5.13
C HIS A 16 -4.44 9.57 6.51
N ASP A 17 -5.19 10.66 6.74
CA ASP A 17 -5.23 11.34 8.05
C ASP A 17 -5.82 10.43 9.13
N GLU A 18 -6.91 9.70 8.84
CA GLU A 18 -7.50 8.70 9.74
C GLU A 18 -6.48 7.61 10.12
N LEU A 19 -5.69 7.12 9.15
CA LEU A 19 -4.64 6.14 9.40
C LEU A 19 -3.59 6.67 10.38
N GLU A 20 -3.07 7.88 10.15
CA GLU A 20 -2.04 8.49 11.02
C GLU A 20 -2.54 8.70 12.47
N GLN A 21 -3.85 8.87 12.65
CA GLN A 21 -4.51 9.05 13.94
C GLN A 21 -4.98 7.75 14.58
N SER A 22 -4.90 6.63 13.87
CA SER A 22 -5.33 5.31 14.36
C SER A 22 -4.21 4.56 15.12
N THR A 23 -4.60 3.67 16.03
CA THR A 23 -3.69 2.67 16.62
C THR A 23 -3.24 1.66 15.55
N PRO A 24 -1.97 1.22 15.53
CA PRO A 24 -0.87 1.61 16.43
C PRO A 24 -0.07 2.86 16.00
N PHE A 25 -0.37 3.42 14.83
CA PHE A 25 0.41 4.51 14.21
C PHE A 25 0.48 5.78 15.07
N ALA A 26 -0.65 6.25 15.60
CA ALA A 26 -0.69 7.45 16.44
C ALA A 26 0.18 7.32 17.70
N LEU A 27 0.18 6.13 18.32
CA LEU A 27 0.96 5.85 19.54
C LEU A 27 2.46 5.86 19.25
N PHE A 28 2.86 5.31 18.11
CA PHE A 28 4.23 5.38 17.63
C PHE A 28 4.65 6.80 17.24
N HIS A 29 3.73 7.65 16.77
CA HIS A 29 4.06 9.04 16.47
C HIS A 29 4.30 9.89 17.72
N ASN A 30 3.64 9.55 18.83
CA ASN A 30 3.74 10.23 20.11
C ASN A 30 4.90 9.77 21.00
N MET A 31 5.88 9.03 20.46
CA MET A 31 7.10 8.66 21.20
C MET A 31 7.94 9.93 21.47
N VAL A 32 7.80 10.51 22.65
CA VAL A 32 8.61 11.64 23.12
C VAL A 32 9.54 11.16 24.22
N GLY A 33 10.85 11.14 23.92
CA GLY A 33 11.97 11.51 24.80
C GLY A 33 12.03 11.04 26.27
N CYS A 34 11.32 9.99 26.68
CA CYS A 34 11.41 9.46 28.04
C CYS A 34 12.36 8.25 28.06
N ASN A 35 13.55 8.45 28.63
CA ASN A 35 14.55 7.40 28.87
C ASN A 35 14.22 6.52 30.10
N ASP A 36 12.96 6.50 30.53
CA ASP A 36 12.51 5.60 31.58
C ASP A 36 12.26 4.20 30.99
N SER A 37 12.65 3.16 31.72
CA SER A 37 12.55 1.76 31.30
C SER A 37 11.11 1.33 30.96
N GLU A 38 10.12 1.83 31.69
CA GLU A 38 8.70 1.49 31.44
C GLU A 38 8.20 2.17 30.16
N ALA A 39 8.63 3.41 29.90
CA ALA A 39 8.32 4.12 28.67
C ALA A 39 8.97 3.46 27.45
N HIS A 40 10.19 2.96 27.61
CA HIS A 40 10.91 2.26 26.56
C HIS A 40 10.22 0.97 26.13
N GLU A 41 9.79 0.13 27.07
CA GLU A 41 9.05 -1.12 26.77
C GLU A 41 7.68 -0.85 26.12
N ALA A 42 6.95 0.17 26.59
CA ALA A 42 5.70 0.59 25.96
C ALA A 42 5.91 1.06 24.50
N HIS A 43 6.95 1.87 24.26
CA HIS A 43 7.34 2.31 22.91
C HIS A 43 7.77 1.14 22.02
N ARG A 44 8.51 0.18 22.58
CA ARG A 44 8.92 -1.05 21.90
C ARG A 44 7.71 -1.89 21.49
N GLY A 45 6.72 -2.05 22.37
CA GLY A 45 5.46 -2.74 22.07
C GLY A 45 4.65 -2.04 20.97
N ASN A 46 4.53 -0.72 21.03
CA ASN A 46 3.84 0.05 19.99
C ASN A 46 4.57 -0.01 18.65
N TYR A 47 5.91 0.04 18.65
CA TYR A 47 6.71 -0.13 17.44
C TYR A 47 6.54 -1.54 16.85
N LEU A 48 6.58 -2.57 17.69
CA LEU A 48 6.34 -3.94 17.28
C LEU A 48 4.96 -4.11 16.60
N ASN A 49 3.90 -3.53 17.17
CA ASN A 49 2.56 -3.55 16.58
C ASN A 49 2.54 -2.92 15.18
N VAL A 50 3.19 -1.77 15.01
CA VAL A 50 3.31 -1.13 13.69
C VAL A 50 4.00 -2.08 12.71
N LEU A 51 5.10 -2.73 13.10
CA LEU A 51 5.80 -3.64 12.20
C LEU A 51 4.98 -4.89 11.84
N CYS A 52 4.23 -5.47 12.79
CA CYS A 52 3.32 -6.59 12.48
C CYS A 52 2.28 -6.17 11.43
N VAL A 53 1.65 -5.01 11.62
CA VAL A 53 0.64 -4.45 10.70
C VAL A 53 1.24 -4.21 9.32
N MET A 54 2.41 -3.54 9.26
CA MET A 54 3.06 -3.25 7.99
C MET A 54 3.53 -4.52 7.29
N ARG A 55 3.98 -5.55 8.02
CA ARG A 55 4.36 -6.83 7.46
C ARG A 55 3.16 -7.51 6.79
N GLU A 56 2.02 -7.58 7.47
CA GLU A 56 0.81 -8.18 6.91
C GLU A 56 0.31 -7.39 5.69
N PHE A 57 0.23 -6.07 5.80
CA PHE A 57 -0.16 -5.21 4.68
C PHE A 57 0.72 -5.43 3.44
N HIS A 58 2.04 -5.43 3.61
CA HIS A 58 2.99 -5.65 2.52
C HIS A 58 2.90 -7.08 1.95
N GLN A 59 2.63 -8.08 2.78
CA GLN A 59 2.36 -9.43 2.30
C GLN A 59 1.10 -9.46 1.40
N ARG A 60 0.02 -8.81 1.83
CA ARG A 60 -1.25 -8.75 1.09
C ARG A 60 -1.13 -8.02 -0.24
N CYS A 61 -0.44 -6.87 -0.25
CA CYS A 61 -0.16 -6.17 -1.50
C CYS A 61 0.67 -7.04 -2.44
N THR A 62 1.66 -7.78 -1.94
CA THR A 62 2.50 -8.67 -2.76
C THR A 62 1.66 -9.76 -3.43
N LEU A 63 0.72 -10.39 -2.71
CA LEU A 63 -0.19 -11.38 -3.28
C LEU A 63 -1.04 -10.77 -4.41
N VAL A 64 -1.69 -9.63 -4.16
CA VAL A 64 -2.53 -8.95 -5.16
C VAL A 64 -1.73 -8.50 -6.38
N ILE A 65 -0.48 -8.07 -6.20
CA ILE A 65 0.42 -7.70 -7.30
C ILE A 65 0.78 -8.94 -8.12
N ASN A 66 1.15 -10.05 -7.48
CA ASN A 66 1.52 -11.28 -8.17
C ASN A 66 0.35 -11.84 -8.99
N ASP A 67 -0.83 -11.97 -8.38
CA ASP A 67 -2.06 -12.45 -9.04
C ASP A 67 -2.38 -11.60 -10.29
N ALA A 68 -2.21 -10.28 -10.17
CA ALA A 68 -2.44 -9.38 -11.28
C ALA A 68 -1.38 -9.46 -12.38
N THR A 69 -0.11 -9.71 -12.05
CA THR A 69 0.94 -9.91 -13.06
C THR A 69 0.76 -11.19 -13.86
N GLU A 70 0.18 -12.24 -13.26
CA GLU A 70 -0.20 -13.46 -13.99
C GLU A 70 -1.31 -13.18 -15.01
N LYS A 71 -2.33 -12.40 -14.62
CA LYS A 71 -3.46 -12.06 -15.47
C LYS A 71 -3.14 -10.97 -16.51
N TYR A 72 -2.29 -10.01 -16.14
CA TYR A 72 -1.91 -8.85 -16.94
C TYR A 72 -0.38 -8.74 -16.98
N PRO A 73 0.30 -9.51 -17.85
CA PRO A 73 1.77 -9.48 -17.96
C PRO A 73 2.36 -8.10 -18.26
N THR A 74 1.57 -7.19 -18.82
CA THR A 74 1.94 -5.78 -19.01
C THR A 74 2.26 -5.04 -17.71
N LEU A 75 1.74 -5.52 -16.56
CA LEU A 75 2.04 -4.99 -15.23
C LEU A 75 3.40 -5.47 -14.69
N GLN A 76 4.04 -6.48 -15.30
CA GLN A 76 5.28 -7.05 -14.76
C GLN A 76 6.40 -6.01 -14.65
N ALA A 77 6.54 -5.14 -15.66
CA ALA A 77 7.54 -4.07 -15.64
C ALA A 77 7.32 -3.08 -14.50
N LEU A 78 6.05 -2.83 -14.15
CA LEU A 78 5.67 -2.00 -13.01
C LEU A 78 5.96 -2.73 -11.70
N ALA A 79 5.51 -3.99 -11.57
CA ALA A 79 5.71 -4.81 -10.37
C ALA A 79 7.20 -5.01 -10.02
N ASN A 80 8.07 -5.16 -11.01
CA ASN A 80 9.52 -5.31 -10.80
C ASN A 80 10.18 -4.08 -10.16
N GLN A 81 9.52 -2.92 -10.16
CA GLN A 81 10.02 -1.72 -9.47
C GLN A 81 9.84 -1.79 -7.96
N PHE A 82 8.97 -2.68 -7.48
CA PHE A 82 8.67 -2.87 -6.08
C PHE A 82 9.56 -4.00 -5.58
N GLU A 83 10.55 -3.68 -4.75
CA GLU A 83 11.37 -4.69 -4.09
C GLU A 83 10.60 -5.34 -2.92
N THR A 84 9.40 -5.87 -3.20
CA THR A 84 8.43 -6.36 -2.20
C THR A 84 9.06 -7.38 -1.26
N GLN A 85 9.82 -8.33 -1.81
CA GLN A 85 10.53 -9.35 -1.04
C GLN A 85 11.59 -8.73 -0.12
N ALA A 86 12.33 -7.71 -0.57
CA ALA A 86 13.35 -7.06 0.25
C ALA A 86 12.72 -6.27 1.41
N VAL A 87 11.55 -5.65 1.20
CA VAL A 87 10.79 -4.97 2.25
C VAL A 87 10.25 -5.97 3.28
N ILE A 88 9.69 -7.10 2.84
CA ILE A 88 9.19 -8.15 3.75
C ILE A 88 10.33 -8.76 4.55
N THR A 89 11.47 -9.09 3.92
CA THR A 89 12.64 -9.61 4.62
C THR A 89 13.19 -8.61 5.65
N ALA A 90 13.17 -7.31 5.34
CA ALA A 90 13.58 -6.28 6.29
C ALA A 90 12.63 -6.21 7.51
N LEU A 91 11.32 -6.36 7.30
CA LEU A 91 10.34 -6.49 8.39
C LEU A 91 10.58 -7.74 9.22
N ASP A 92 10.79 -8.88 8.59
CA ASP A 92 11.05 -10.15 9.29
C ASP A 92 12.32 -10.05 10.16
N ASN A 93 13.37 -9.34 9.69
CA ASN A 93 14.58 -9.08 10.47
C ASN A 93 14.29 -8.17 11.68
N ASP A 94 13.64 -7.02 11.47
CA ASP A 94 13.28 -6.12 12.57
C ASP A 94 12.39 -6.83 13.60
N LEU A 95 11.42 -7.62 13.14
CA LEU A 95 10.56 -8.41 14.00
C LEU A 95 11.33 -9.49 14.77
N ALA A 96 12.30 -10.18 14.14
CA ALA A 96 13.12 -11.17 14.83
C ALA A 96 14.01 -10.54 15.92
N GLU A 97 14.58 -9.37 15.65
CA GLU A 97 15.38 -8.61 16.62
C GLU A 97 14.50 -8.04 17.77
N LEU A 98 13.27 -7.67 17.46
CA LEU A 98 12.29 -7.22 18.45
C LEU A 98 11.57 -8.36 19.18
N ASN A 99 11.64 -9.61 18.72
CA ASN A 99 10.91 -10.69 19.35
C ASN A 99 11.73 -11.97 19.49
N SER A 100 12.06 -12.28 20.74
CA SER A 100 12.04 -13.66 21.22
C SER A 100 10.60 -14.23 21.32
N PHE A 101 9.53 -13.47 20.99
CA PHE A 101 8.10 -13.81 21.14
C PHE A 101 7.20 -13.25 19.98
N SER A 102 7.26 -13.76 18.73
CA SER A 102 6.53 -13.15 17.58
C SER A 102 5.35 -13.94 16.98
N ALA A 103 5.16 -15.22 17.29
CA ALA A 103 4.24 -16.07 16.52
C ALA A 103 2.74 -15.68 16.64
N GLN A 104 2.36 -15.02 17.73
CA GLN A 104 0.96 -14.73 18.03
C GLN A 104 0.42 -13.48 17.32
N CYS A 105 1.27 -12.45 17.12
CA CYS A 105 0.91 -11.18 16.47
C CYS A 105 0.50 -11.39 14.99
N THR A 106 1.13 -12.35 14.31
CA THR A 106 0.93 -12.56 12.87
C THR A 106 -0.31 -13.40 12.56
N SER A 107 -0.72 -14.32 13.43
CA SER A 107 -1.85 -15.23 13.17
C SER A 107 -3.21 -14.52 13.18
N GLU A 108 -3.37 -13.50 14.03
CA GLU A 108 -4.62 -12.73 14.15
C GLU A 108 -4.80 -11.80 12.95
N LEU A 109 -3.73 -11.12 12.53
CA LEU A 109 -3.77 -10.26 11.35
C LEU A 109 -4.04 -11.04 10.06
N GLN A 110 -3.58 -12.30 9.99
CA GLN A 110 -3.87 -13.18 8.86
C GLN A 110 -5.36 -13.52 8.71
N SER A 111 -6.14 -13.44 9.80
CA SER A 111 -7.59 -13.67 9.78
C SER A 111 -8.40 -12.47 9.26
N VAL A 112 -7.75 -11.31 9.07
CA VAL A 112 -8.40 -10.14 8.49
C VAL A 112 -8.49 -10.31 6.98
N ASP A 113 -9.73 -10.36 6.48
CA ASP A 113 -9.99 -10.49 5.05
C ASP A 113 -9.56 -9.24 4.27
N LEU A 114 -9.16 -9.45 3.01
CA LEU A 114 -9.00 -8.37 2.06
C LEU A 114 -10.38 -7.75 1.75
N PRO A 115 -10.43 -6.43 1.51
CA PRO A 115 -11.67 -5.78 1.12
C PRO A 115 -12.12 -6.24 -0.27
N ASN A 116 -13.41 -6.09 -0.55
CA ASN A 116 -13.98 -6.37 -1.86
C ASN A 116 -13.64 -5.25 -2.84
N PHE A 117 -12.50 -5.39 -3.52
CA PHE A 117 -12.06 -4.46 -4.56
C PHE A 117 -12.95 -4.53 -5.81
N GLN A 118 -13.01 -3.43 -6.56
CA GLN A 118 -13.85 -3.37 -7.77
C GLN A 118 -13.33 -4.28 -8.89
N THR A 119 -12.02 -4.27 -9.13
CA THR A 119 -11.36 -5.14 -10.11
C THR A 119 -9.97 -5.50 -9.62
N LEU A 120 -9.41 -6.60 -10.13
CA LEU A 120 -8.02 -6.95 -9.84
C LEU A 120 -7.04 -5.83 -10.26
N LEU A 121 -7.27 -5.20 -11.42
CA LEU A 121 -6.40 -4.14 -11.92
C LEU A 121 -6.42 -2.89 -11.03
N SER A 122 -7.61 -2.43 -10.66
CA SER A 122 -7.76 -1.26 -9.77
C SER A 122 -7.21 -1.55 -8.38
N ALA A 123 -7.41 -2.77 -7.86
CA ALA A 123 -6.81 -3.22 -6.60
C ALA A 123 -5.28 -3.17 -6.64
N THR A 124 -4.66 -3.64 -7.73
CA THR A 124 -3.19 -3.68 -7.87
C THR A 124 -2.58 -2.29 -8.00
N ILE A 125 -3.12 -1.43 -8.88
CA ILE A 125 -2.58 -0.07 -9.06
C ILE A 125 -2.74 0.76 -7.78
N SER A 126 -3.88 0.60 -7.10
CA SER A 126 -4.12 1.27 -5.82
C SER A 126 -3.24 0.73 -4.69
N ALA A 127 -2.99 -0.59 -4.62
CA ALA A 127 -2.06 -1.21 -3.68
C ALA A 127 -0.66 -0.61 -3.83
N MET A 128 -0.17 -0.57 -5.08
CA MET A 128 1.11 0.02 -5.45
C MET A 128 1.20 1.51 -5.06
N TYR A 129 0.12 2.27 -5.26
CA TYR A 129 0.04 3.67 -4.85
C TYR A 129 0.16 3.85 -3.33
N VAL A 130 -0.61 3.10 -2.53
CA VAL A 130 -0.57 3.19 -1.06
C VAL A 130 0.79 2.71 -0.51
N TRP A 131 1.32 1.62 -1.08
CA TRP A 131 2.65 1.11 -0.74
C TRP A 131 3.73 2.16 -0.96
N LEU A 132 3.87 2.68 -2.18
CA LEU A 132 4.93 3.66 -2.46
C LEU A 132 4.67 4.99 -1.77
N GLY A 133 3.41 5.38 -1.55
CA GLY A 133 3.07 6.55 -0.75
C GLY A 133 3.67 6.48 0.66
N SER A 134 3.76 5.28 1.24
CA SER A 134 4.36 5.03 2.55
C SER A 134 5.87 5.25 2.60
N SER A 135 6.58 5.25 1.46
CA SER A 135 8.04 5.44 1.40
C SER A 135 8.52 6.82 1.87
N MET A 136 7.72 7.87 1.65
CA MET A 136 8.04 9.22 2.11
C MET A 136 7.96 9.32 3.64
N GLY A 137 6.91 8.73 4.23
CA GLY A 137 6.76 8.61 5.68
C GLY A 137 7.91 7.82 6.30
N ALA A 138 8.33 6.72 5.66
CA ALA A 138 9.44 5.88 6.12
C ALA A 138 10.77 6.66 6.25
N ASN A 139 11.08 7.59 5.34
CA ASN A 139 12.28 8.41 5.42
C ASN A 139 12.27 9.36 6.64
N ILE A 140 11.10 9.94 6.96
CA ILE A 140 10.94 10.79 8.14
C ILE A 140 11.09 9.96 9.41
N ILE A 141 10.44 8.80 9.46
CA ILE A 141 10.45 7.90 10.61
C ILE A 141 11.85 7.34 10.87
N SER A 142 12.57 6.87 9.83
CA SER A 142 13.94 6.36 9.96
C SER A 142 14.86 7.37 10.63
N ARG A 143 14.83 8.62 10.16
CA ARG A 143 15.64 9.72 10.73
C ARG A 143 15.26 10.05 12.17
N ARG A 144 13.99 9.88 12.54
CA ARG A 144 13.52 10.09 13.91
C ARG A 144 14.04 8.99 14.83
N LEU A 145 13.94 7.73 14.42
CA LEU A 145 14.44 6.59 15.18
C LEU A 145 15.96 6.67 15.39
N GLU A 146 16.72 7.08 14.37
CA GLU A 146 18.16 7.29 14.46
C GLU A 146 18.55 8.42 15.43
N LYS A 147 17.79 9.53 15.44
CA LYS A 147 18.08 10.69 16.30
C LYS A 147 17.76 10.46 17.78
N SER A 148 16.74 9.67 18.06
CA SER A 148 16.25 9.46 19.43
C SER A 148 17.02 8.38 20.19
N ASP A 149 17.98 7.70 19.55
CA ASP A 149 18.79 6.62 20.13
C ASP A 149 17.96 5.54 20.86
N TYR A 150 16.78 5.22 20.31
CA TYR A 150 15.89 4.21 20.88
C TYR A 150 16.46 2.78 20.80
N GLY A 151 17.54 2.54 20.06
CA GLY A 151 18.10 1.20 19.86
C GLY A 151 17.18 0.22 19.11
N PHE A 152 16.08 0.71 18.52
CA PHE A 152 15.16 -0.11 17.73
C PHE A 152 15.77 -0.43 16.36
N PRO A 153 15.57 -1.64 15.84
CA PRO A 153 16.03 -1.99 14.51
C PRO A 153 15.20 -1.24 13.46
N THR A 154 15.86 -0.81 12.38
CA THR A 154 15.28 0.11 11.39
C THR A 154 15.36 -0.43 9.96
N HIS A 155 15.59 -1.73 9.78
CA HIS A 155 15.79 -2.31 8.44
C HIS A 155 14.59 -2.04 7.54
N TYR A 156 13.37 -2.16 8.08
CA TYR A 156 12.13 -1.91 7.35
C TYR A 156 12.05 -0.47 6.83
N TYR A 157 12.16 0.52 7.71
CA TYR A 157 12.02 1.92 7.31
C TYR A 157 13.16 2.37 6.40
N GLN A 158 14.37 1.83 6.56
CA GLN A 158 15.48 2.06 5.63
C GLN A 158 15.19 1.43 4.26
N SER A 159 14.64 0.23 4.21
CA SER A 159 14.25 -0.46 2.97
C SER A 159 13.14 0.31 2.24
N MET A 160 12.09 0.70 2.95
CA MET A 160 10.97 1.48 2.41
C MET A 160 11.40 2.87 1.93
N ALA A 161 12.26 3.58 2.67
CA ALA A 161 12.73 4.90 2.27
C ALA A 161 13.47 4.87 0.91
N LYS A 162 14.19 3.77 0.60
CA LYS A 162 14.86 3.59 -0.70
C LYS A 162 13.88 3.44 -1.86
N GLN A 163 12.65 2.99 -1.61
CA GLN A 163 11.63 2.82 -2.65
C GLN A 163 11.07 4.16 -3.15
N ALA A 164 11.26 5.28 -2.43
CA ALA A 164 10.77 6.59 -2.84
C ALA A 164 11.28 7.03 -4.22
N LYS A 165 12.45 6.53 -4.63
CA LYS A 165 13.03 6.80 -5.95
C LYS A 165 12.19 6.27 -7.11
N ALA A 166 11.34 5.26 -6.89
CA ALA A 166 10.50 4.64 -7.92
C ALA A 166 9.19 5.40 -8.15
N TRP A 167 8.86 6.40 -7.31
CA TRP A 167 7.60 7.14 -7.42
C TRP A 167 7.40 7.89 -8.75
N PRO A 168 8.40 8.59 -9.32
CA PRO A 168 8.25 9.24 -10.61
C PRO A 168 7.95 8.26 -11.75
N GLU A 169 8.73 7.17 -11.84
CA GLU A 169 8.60 6.13 -12.85
C GLU A 169 7.27 5.40 -12.73
N PHE A 170 6.85 5.05 -11.51
CA PHE A 170 5.54 4.46 -11.24
C PHE A 170 4.40 5.30 -11.81
N LYS A 171 4.41 6.62 -11.53
CA LYS A 171 3.36 7.52 -12.05
C LYS A 171 3.35 7.60 -13.57
N GLN A 172 4.52 7.70 -14.18
CA GLN A 172 4.65 7.76 -15.64
C GLN A 172 4.14 6.47 -16.28
N GLU A 173 4.50 5.32 -15.71
CA GLU A 173 4.17 4.01 -16.25
C GLU A 173 2.68 3.70 -16.09
N VAL A 174 2.05 4.05 -14.96
CA VAL A 174 0.59 3.94 -14.81
C VAL A 174 -0.15 4.79 -15.85
N VAL A 175 0.27 6.04 -16.06
CA VAL A 175 -0.34 6.91 -17.09
C VAL A 175 -0.19 6.32 -18.49
N ARG A 176 0.95 5.66 -18.77
CA ARG A 176 1.22 5.00 -20.06
C ARG A 176 0.40 3.72 -20.24
N LEU A 177 0.23 2.93 -19.18
CA LEU A 177 -0.40 1.62 -19.22
C LEU A 177 -1.94 1.69 -19.21
N LEU A 178 -2.53 2.68 -18.55
CA LEU A 178 -3.98 2.76 -18.39
C LEU A 178 -4.75 2.68 -19.73
N PRO A 179 -4.41 3.45 -20.78
CA PRO A 179 -5.09 3.34 -22.07
C PRO A 179 -4.96 1.94 -22.70
N LEU A 180 -3.76 1.37 -22.65
CA LEU A 180 -3.44 0.08 -23.29
C LEU A 180 -4.18 -1.10 -22.65
N ILE A 181 -4.39 -1.05 -21.33
CA ILE A 181 -5.10 -2.11 -20.61
C ILE A 181 -6.61 -2.03 -20.85
N ILE A 182 -7.15 -0.83 -21.05
CA ILE A 182 -8.55 -0.61 -21.43
C ILE A 182 -8.81 -1.13 -22.83
N GLU A 183 -7.98 -0.75 -23.81
CA GLU A 183 -8.11 -1.19 -25.19
C GLU A 183 -7.99 -2.73 -25.31
N GLY A 184 -6.99 -3.34 -24.66
CA GLY A 184 -6.78 -4.79 -24.69
C GLY A 184 -7.93 -5.63 -24.11
N ALA A 185 -8.69 -5.09 -23.16
CA ALA A 185 -9.88 -5.74 -22.61
C ALA A 185 -11.07 -5.71 -23.60
N ASP A 186 -11.22 -4.62 -24.35
CA ASP A 186 -12.28 -4.46 -25.35
C ASP A 186 -12.07 -5.36 -26.58
N VAL A 187 -10.83 -5.55 -27.04
CA VAL A 187 -10.55 -6.45 -28.18
C VAL A 187 -10.86 -7.92 -27.85
N ALA A 188 -10.59 -8.35 -26.61
CA ALA A 188 -10.92 -9.69 -26.15
C ALA A 188 -12.44 -9.93 -26.04
N SER A 189 -13.21 -8.88 -25.71
CA SER A 189 -14.67 -8.93 -25.66
C SER A 189 -15.30 -8.93 -27.07
N GLN A 190 -14.70 -8.22 -28.04
CA GLN A 190 -15.22 -8.11 -29.41
C GLN A 190 -14.86 -9.29 -30.32
N ALA A 191 -13.82 -10.07 -29.99
CA ALA A 191 -13.43 -11.27 -30.75
C ALA A 191 -14.52 -12.37 -30.81
N GLY A 192 -15.57 -12.27 -29.98
CA GLY A 192 -16.74 -13.16 -30.01
C GLY A 192 -17.90 -12.72 -30.92
N SER A 193 -17.82 -11.54 -31.56
CA SER A 193 -18.92 -11.00 -32.37
C SER A 193 -18.39 -10.28 -33.62
N GLN A 194 -18.02 -11.04 -34.64
CA GLN A 194 -17.76 -10.49 -35.97
C GLN A 194 -19.08 -10.29 -36.72
N VAL A 195 -19.66 -9.09 -36.64
CA VAL A 195 -20.54 -8.55 -37.68
C VAL A 195 -20.29 -7.05 -37.84
N ASP A 196 -19.86 -6.67 -39.05
CA ASP A 196 -19.84 -5.33 -39.67
C ASP A 196 -19.78 -4.11 -38.76
N ARG A 197 -18.63 -3.41 -38.71
CA ARG A 197 -18.63 -1.95 -38.42
C ARG A 197 -17.57 -1.17 -39.17
N GLN A 198 -18.04 -0.45 -40.19
CA GLN A 198 -17.47 0.79 -40.69
C GLN A 198 -18.18 1.98 -40.00
N VAL A 199 -18.26 1.98 -38.66
CA VAL A 199 -18.94 3.00 -37.86
C VAL A 199 -17.97 3.62 -36.84
N ASP A 200 -17.63 4.87 -37.13
CA ASP A 200 -17.29 5.99 -36.24
C ASP A 200 -16.14 5.88 -35.22
N ARG A 201 -14.95 6.36 -35.65
CA ARG A 201 -13.84 6.79 -34.77
C ARG A 201 -14.27 7.73 -33.62
N GLN A 202 -15.36 8.49 -33.80
CA GLN A 202 -15.88 9.36 -32.74
C GLN A 202 -16.59 8.59 -31.61
N VAL A 203 -17.23 7.46 -31.92
CA VAL A 203 -17.87 6.61 -30.91
C VAL A 203 -16.81 5.86 -30.12
N GLU A 204 -15.78 5.34 -30.80
CA GLU A 204 -14.64 4.65 -30.20
C GLU A 204 -13.90 5.56 -29.19
N SER A 205 -13.56 6.78 -29.59
CA SER A 205 -12.92 7.77 -28.70
C SER A 205 -13.76 8.15 -27.46
N ARG A 206 -15.10 8.09 -27.55
CA ARG A 206 -15.99 8.37 -26.42
C ARG A 206 -16.04 7.19 -25.45
N VAL A 207 -16.10 5.97 -25.96
CA VAL A 207 -16.10 4.74 -25.14
C VAL A 207 -14.79 4.59 -24.38
N GLU A 208 -13.64 4.82 -25.03
CA GLU A 208 -12.32 4.81 -24.39
C GLU A 208 -12.23 5.82 -23.25
N SER A 209 -12.73 7.04 -23.46
CA SER A 209 -12.72 8.09 -22.44
C SER A 209 -13.56 7.70 -21.21
N GLN A 210 -14.70 7.03 -21.42
CA GLN A 210 -15.61 6.62 -20.37
C GLN A 210 -15.09 5.40 -19.59
N ASN A 211 -14.45 4.45 -20.28
CA ASN A 211 -13.78 3.30 -19.67
C ASN A 211 -12.58 3.76 -18.81
N SER A 212 -11.83 4.77 -19.28
CA SER A 212 -10.70 5.36 -18.54
C SER A 212 -11.13 6.11 -17.29
N GLU A 213 -12.22 6.88 -17.37
CA GLU A 213 -12.80 7.56 -16.22
C GLU A 213 -13.33 6.54 -15.19
N THR A 214 -13.99 5.48 -15.65
CA THR A 214 -14.50 4.41 -14.78
C THR A 214 -13.37 3.69 -14.03
N LEU A 215 -12.29 3.32 -14.73
CA LEU A 215 -11.13 2.68 -14.11
C LEU A 215 -10.41 3.62 -13.13
N SER A 216 -10.29 4.91 -13.46
CA SER A 216 -9.69 5.90 -12.55
C SER A 216 -10.48 6.03 -11.25
N VAL A 217 -11.83 6.07 -11.34
CA VAL A 217 -12.71 6.05 -10.17
C VAL A 217 -12.55 4.75 -9.37
N ALA A 218 -12.44 3.60 -10.05
CA ALA A 218 -12.21 2.33 -9.39
C ALA A 218 -10.89 2.30 -8.59
N ILE A 219 -9.80 2.81 -9.18
CA ILE A 219 -8.48 2.91 -8.52
C ILE A 219 -8.56 3.79 -7.27
N ILE A 220 -9.27 4.92 -7.34
CA ILE A 220 -9.41 5.83 -6.19
C ILE A 220 -10.22 5.18 -5.07
N ASN A 221 -11.31 4.50 -5.40
CA ASN A 221 -12.13 3.82 -4.41
C ASN A 221 -11.35 2.67 -3.76
N ASP A 222 -10.65 1.86 -4.56
CA ASP A 222 -9.83 0.76 -4.05
C ASP A 222 -8.64 1.26 -3.22
N ALA A 223 -8.08 2.44 -3.52
CA ALA A 223 -7.06 3.07 -2.67
C ALA A 223 -7.61 3.42 -1.28
N ASN A 224 -8.84 3.93 -1.19
CA ASN A 224 -9.49 4.13 0.10
C ASN A 224 -9.75 2.80 0.83
N LEU A 225 -10.13 1.74 0.11
CA LEU A 225 -10.27 0.40 0.69
C LEU A 225 -8.95 -0.16 1.24
N TRP A 226 -7.82 0.12 0.58
CA TRP A 226 -6.51 -0.24 1.11
C TRP A 226 -6.16 0.51 2.40
N PHE A 227 -6.47 1.80 2.49
CA PHE A 227 -6.32 2.54 3.74
C PHE A 227 -7.24 1.99 4.84
N ASP A 228 -8.50 1.71 4.52
CA ASP A 228 -9.45 1.10 5.46
C ASP A 228 -8.96 -0.27 5.96
N HIS A 229 -8.40 -1.09 5.07
CA HIS A 229 -7.80 -2.37 5.43
C HIS A 229 -6.60 -2.19 6.36
N LEU A 230 -5.71 -1.23 6.09
CA LEU A 230 -4.56 -0.95 6.94
C LEU A 230 -4.97 -0.45 8.35
N ILE A 231 -6.00 0.39 8.42
CA ILE A 231 -6.62 0.82 9.68
C ILE A 231 -7.24 -0.37 10.42
N LEU A 232 -7.91 -1.27 9.70
CA LEU A 232 -8.52 -2.47 10.28
C LEU A 232 -7.44 -3.40 10.85
N LEU A 233 -6.36 -3.66 10.11
CA LEU A 233 -5.21 -4.40 10.60
C LEU A 233 -4.65 -3.78 11.90
N GLY A 234 -4.53 -2.46 11.94
CA GLY A 234 -4.09 -1.74 13.14
C GLY A 234 -5.02 -1.91 14.36
N LYS A 235 -6.33 -1.97 14.13
CA LYS A 235 -7.33 -2.25 15.17
C LYS A 235 -7.32 -3.71 15.63
N SER A 236 -6.88 -4.63 14.76
CA SER A 236 -6.87 -6.07 15.01
C SER A 236 -5.63 -6.57 15.76
N THR A 237 -4.63 -5.72 16.04
CA THR A 237 -3.50 -6.12 16.88
C THR A 237 -3.91 -6.21 18.36
N ASN A 238 -3.87 -7.40 18.97
CA ASN A 238 -4.30 -7.62 20.37
C ASN A 238 -3.30 -7.24 21.46
N LEU A 239 -2.12 -6.70 21.13
CA LEU A 239 -1.26 -6.13 22.17
C LEU A 239 -1.92 -4.83 22.63
N PRO A 240 -2.42 -4.75 23.89
CA PRO A 240 -3.11 -3.55 24.35
C PRO A 240 -2.18 -2.35 24.11
N PRO A 241 -2.69 -1.26 23.52
CA PRO A 241 -1.90 -0.06 23.35
C PRO A 241 -1.34 0.33 24.71
N GLN A 242 -0.02 0.28 24.86
CA GLN A 242 0.63 0.63 26.11
C GLN A 242 0.61 2.17 26.19
N THR A 243 -0.48 2.70 26.74
CA THR A 243 -0.60 4.11 27.07
C THR A 243 0.26 4.37 28.30
N LEU A 244 1.20 5.31 28.19
CA LEU A 244 1.91 5.82 29.36
C LEU A 244 0.88 6.50 30.28
N SER A 245 0.73 5.99 31.50
CA SER A 245 -0.13 6.58 32.54
C SER A 245 0.48 7.83 33.13
#